data_AF-A0A2Z3UPT0-F1
#
_entry.id   AF-A0A2Z3UPT0-F1
#
_cell.length_a   1.000
_cell.length_b   1.000
_cell.length_c   1.000
_cell.angle_alpha   90.00
_cell.angle_beta   90.00
_cell.angle_gamma   90.00
#
_symmetry.space_group_name_H-M   'P 1'
#
loop_
_entity.id
_entity.type
_entity.pdbx_description
1 polymer ?
#
loop_
_entity_poly.entity_id
_entity_poly.type
_entity_poly.pdbx_seq_one_letter_code
_entity_poly.pdbx_strand_id
1 'polypeptide(L)' 'MRSPKSEGATEWGLRAHLIFYVLANLAQVVVWRVYDPEHFFWPLWSIVFWGIGLAFHAWAVYSPPTSNARR' A
#
# COMPACT_ATOMS: atom_id res chain seq x y z
N MET A 1 -24.24 -11.10 -7.17
CA MET A 1 -24.07 -9.79 -7.83
C MET A 1 -23.04 -9.00 -7.05
N ARG A 2 -21.90 -8.60 -7.65
CA ARG A 2 -20.97 -7.67 -7.00
C ARG A 2 -21.63 -6.28 -7.07
N SER A 3 -21.99 -5.71 -5.92
CA SER A 3 -22.46 -4.33 -5.87
C SER A 3 -21.34 -3.43 -6.40
N PRO A 4 -21.59 -2.54 -7.38
CA PRO A 4 -20.59 -1.58 -7.83
C PRO A 4 -20.25 -0.68 -6.63
N LYS A 5 -19.03 -0.81 -6.09
CA LYS A 5 -18.52 0.13 -5.09
C LYS A 5 -18.41 1.49 -5.77
N SER A 6 -18.87 2.54 -5.08
CA SER A 6 -18.71 3.92 -5.58
C SER A 6 -17.22 4.23 -5.78
N GLU A 7 -16.89 4.98 -6.83
CA GLU A 7 -15.52 5.36 -7.16
C GLU A 7 -14.81 6.01 -5.95
N GLY A 8 -15.51 6.88 -5.23
CA GLY A 8 -15.01 7.51 -4.00
C GLY A 8 -14.67 6.54 -2.86
N ALA A 9 -15.35 5.39 -2.75
CA ALA A 9 -15.02 4.38 -1.73
C ALA A 9 -13.71 3.65 -2.08
N THR A 10 -13.44 3.46 -3.36
CA THR A 10 -12.20 2.84 -3.85
C THR A 10 -11.01 3.79 -3.66
N GLU A 11 -11.17 5.07 -4.00
CA GLU A 11 -10.16 6.11 -3.75
C GLU A 11 -9.87 6.28 -2.25
N TRP A 12 -10.90 6.31 -1.41
CA TRP A 12 -10.73 6.37 0.04
C TRP A 12 -9.93 5.18 0.58
N GLY A 13 -10.22 3.97 0.09
CA GLY A 13 -9.47 2.77 0.45
C GLY A 13 -7.99 2.91 0.12
N LEU A 14 -7.64 3.44 -1.06
CA LEU A 14 -6.26 3.68 -1.45
C LEU A 14 -5.57 4.74 -0.57
N ARG A 15 -6.27 5.84 -0.25
CA ARG A 15 -5.75 6.90 0.63
C ARG A 15 -5.48 6.37 2.04
N ALA A 16 -6.41 5.59 2.59
CA ALA A 16 -6.22 4.95 3.88
C ALA A 16 -5.01 3.99 3.86
N HIS A 17 -4.88 3.16 2.83
CA HIS A 17 -3.73 2.26 2.68
C HIS A 17 -2.41 3.05 2.63
N LEU A 18 -2.34 4.13 1.86
CA LEU A 18 -1.15 5.00 1.80
C LEU A 18 -0.81 5.62 3.17
N ILE A 19 -1.81 6.15 3.89
CA ILE A 19 -1.60 6.76 5.22
C ILE A 19 -1.03 5.72 6.19
N PHE A 20 -1.65 4.54 6.29
CA PHE A 20 -1.17 3.49 7.18
C PHE A 20 0.19 2.94 6.76
N TYR A 21 0.46 2.85 5.45
CA TYR A 21 1.79 2.49 4.96
C TYR A 21 2.86 3.46 5.46
N VAL A 22 2.62 4.78 5.35
CA VAL A 22 3.57 5.79 5.82
C VAL A 22 3.72 5.76 7.34
N LEU A 23 2.61 5.80 8.08
CA LEU A 23 2.63 5.84 9.55
C LEU A 23 3.28 4.59 10.16
N ALA A 24 2.94 3.40 9.66
CA ALA A 24 3.48 2.16 10.20
C ALA A 24 4.97 2.01 9.90
N ASN A 25 5.43 2.37 8.69
CA ASN A 25 6.85 2.31 8.37
C ASN A 25 7.65 3.36 9.14
N LEU A 26 7.14 4.59 9.31
CA LEU A 26 7.78 5.60 10.16
C LEU A 26 7.92 5.12 11.60
N ALA A 27 6.87 4.54 12.17
CA ALA A 27 6.91 3.98 13.52
C ALA A 27 8.00 2.90 13.64
N GLN A 28 8.09 2.00 12.66
CA GLN A 28 9.14 0.96 12.63
C GLN A 28 10.55 1.56 12.53
N VAL A 29 10.75 2.57 11.70
CA VAL A 29 12.06 3.27 11.59
C VAL A 29 12.44 3.93 12.91
N VAL A 30 11.48 4.57 13.59
CA VAL A 30 11.71 5.16 14.92
C VAL A 30 12.08 4.08 15.93
N VAL A 31 11.37 2.96 15.96
CA VAL A 31 11.67 1.83 16.86
C VAL A 31 13.08 1.29 16.57
N TRP A 32 13.40 1.00 15.31
CA TRP A 32 14.74 0.55 14.94
C TRP A 32 15.81 1.55 15.38
N ARG A 33 15.59 2.85 15.17
CA ARG A 33 16.56 3.90 15.53
C ARG A 33 16.78 4.02 17.04
N VAL A 34 15.73 3.81 17.85
CA VAL A 34 15.78 3.95 19.30
C VAL A 34 16.38 2.70 19.97
N TYR A 35 16.05 1.51 19.49
CA TYR A 35 16.38 0.26 20.18
C TYR A 35 17.55 -0.49 19.55
N ASP A 36 17.62 -0.56 18.21
CA ASP A 36 18.55 -1.46 17.51
C ASP A 36 19.31 -0.82 16.33
N PRO A 37 19.84 0.42 16.45
CA PRO A 37 20.41 1.15 15.30
C PRO A 37 21.68 0.52 14.70
N GLU A 38 22.38 -0.32 15.45
CA GLU A 38 23.60 -1.02 14.99
C GLU A 38 23.28 -2.34 14.26
N HIS A 39 22.02 -2.79 14.32
CA HIS A 39 21.59 -4.01 13.65
C HIS A 39 21.11 -3.72 12.23
N PHE A 40 21.02 -4.78 11.44
CA PHE A 40 20.40 -4.71 10.12
C PHE A 40 19.06 -3.97 10.16
N PHE A 41 18.85 -3.10 9.18
CA PHE A 41 17.65 -2.26 9.05
C PHE A 41 16.43 -3.11 8.68
N TRP A 42 15.89 -3.82 9.67
CA TRP A 42 14.72 -4.70 9.52
C TRP A 42 13.44 -4.00 9.03
N PRO A 43 13.21 -2.67 9.24
CA PRO A 43 12.06 -1.99 8.63
C PRO A 43 12.05 -2.08 7.09
N LEU A 44 13.20 -2.35 6.46
CA LEU A 44 13.31 -2.58 5.03
C LEU A 44 12.28 -3.60 4.52
N TRP A 45 12.10 -4.71 5.23
CA TRP A 45 11.22 -5.78 4.78
C TRP A 45 9.77 -5.32 4.71
N SER A 46 9.29 -4.60 5.72
CA SER A 46 7.94 -4.03 5.72
C SER A 46 7.77 -2.96 4.63
N ILE A 47 8.74 -2.06 4.47
CA ILE A 47 8.72 -1.04 3.41
C ILE A 47 8.57 -1.72 2.04
N VAL A 48 9.41 -2.71 1.74
CA VAL A 48 9.41 -3.38 0.43
C VAL A 48 8.14 -4.18 0.21
N PHE A 49 7.80 -5.11 1.11
CA PHE A 49 6.67 -6.02 0.88
C PHE A 49 5.31 -5.33 0.97
N TRP A 50 5.14 -4.37 1.89
CA TRP A 50 3.90 -3.61 1.93
C TRP A 50 3.84 -2.60 0.78
N GLY A 51 4.98 -2.08 0.34
CA GLY A 51 5.07 -1.20 -0.82
C GLY A 51 4.60 -1.87 -2.10
N ILE A 52 4.94 -3.15 -2.28
CA ILE A 52 4.39 -3.99 -3.36
C ILE A 52 2.87 -4.08 -3.25
N GLY A 53 2.33 -4.33 -2.07
CA GLY A 53 0.87 -4.38 -1.84
C GLY A 53 0.17 -3.04 -2.13
N LEU A 54 0.77 -1.92 -1.73
CA LEU A 54 0.28 -0.57 -2.03
C LEU A 54 0.31 -0.29 -3.54
N ALA A 55 1.38 -0.71 -4.23
CA ALA A 55 1.50 -0.55 -5.68
C ALA A 55 0.41 -1.34 -6.42
N PHE A 56 0.13 -2.59 -6.01
CA PHE A 56 -0.97 -3.36 -6.59
C PHE A 56 -2.35 -2.78 -6.25
N HIS A 57 -2.51 -2.19 -5.07
CA HIS A 57 -3.76 -1.49 -4.74
C HIS A 57 -3.96 -0.28 -5.65
N ALA A 58 -2.92 0.54 -5.84
CA ALA A 58 -2.95 1.67 -6.76
C ALA A 58 -3.22 1.21 -8.21
N TRP A 59 -2.55 0.14 -8.66
CA TRP A 59 -2.83 -0.49 -9.95
C TRP A 59 -4.31 -0.83 -10.08
N ALA A 60 -4.89 -1.51 -9.09
CA ALA A 60 -6.28 -1.93 -9.11
C ALA A 60 -7.28 -0.76 -9.16
N VAL A 61 -6.94 0.39 -8.56
CA VAL A 61 -7.75 1.61 -8.61
C VAL A 61 -7.64 2.31 -9.96
N TYR A 62 -6.42 2.44 -10.51
CA TYR A 62 -6.17 3.28 -11.69
C TYR A 62 -6.16 2.52 -13.01
N SER A 63 -6.18 1.19 -13.00
CA SER A 63 -6.14 0.44 -14.25
C SER A 63 -7.47 0.50 -14.98
N PRO A 64 -7.45 0.77 -16.29
CA PRO A 64 -8.65 0.72 -17.11
C PRO A 64 -9.32 -0.67 -16.98
N PRO A 65 -10.66 -0.74 -16.99
CA PRO A 65 -11.34 -2.02 -17.12
C PRO A 65 -10.79 -2.76 -18.34
N THR A 66 -10.39 -4.01 -18.17
CA THR A 66 -9.89 -4.86 -19.26
C THR A 66 -11.04 -5.21 -20.22
N SER A 67 -11.56 -4.24 -20.97
CA SER A 67 -12.64 -4.43 -21.96
C SER A 67 -12.12 -4.69 -23.38
N ASN A 68 -10.81 -4.81 -23.58
CA ASN A 68 -10.21 -4.95 -24.91
C ASN A 68 -9.49 -6.30 -25.11
N ALA A 69 -10.19 -7.42 -24.86
CA ALA A 69 -9.73 -8.75 -25.26
C ALA A 69 -10.64 -9.43 -26.30
N ARG A 70 -11.58 -8.69 -26.90
CA ARG A 70 -12.46 -9.21 -27.96
C ARG A 70 -12.84 -8.10 -28.95
N ARG A 71 -11.92 -7.76 -29.86
CA ARG A 71 -12.24 -7.17 -31.16
C ARG A 71 -11.54 -7.98 -32.23
#